data_AF-A0A7L4ZES4-F1
#
_entry.id   AF-A0A7L4ZES4-F1
#
_cell.length_a   1.000
_cell.length_b   1.000
_cell.length_c   1.000
_cell.angle_alpha   90.00
_cell.angle_beta   90.00
_cell.angle_gamma   90.00
#
_symmetry.space_group_name_H-M   'P 1'
#
loop_
_entity.id
_entity.type
_entity.pdbx_description
1 polymer ?
#
loop_
_entity_poly.entity_id
_entity_poly.type
_entity_poly.pdbx_seq_one_letter_code
_entity_poly.pdbx_strand_id
1 'polypeptide(L)'
;MTTTSQTLAPRVQLDKRLAEYLVIADDGLAFDDVRAGRSPRRRVRHVEHRAVDPVERQLQWDELEGACLDAGETVRLLVLTAVSHGHAAHVARREFAAFNAAVRMGDEIDRHLERGERGWLAIRIADGGSDGELYGDYEDAFAAQKHPEACTYFSISPLCPWTPRMCAEHLEFMTHLRHGCMVYGRPTCH
;
A
#
# COMPACT_ATOMS: atom_id res chain seq x y z
N MET A 1 46.97 -11.14 -41.63
CA MET A 1 45.51 -11.01 -41.80
C MET A 1 44.92 -10.75 -40.44
N THR A 2 44.56 -9.51 -40.15
CA THR A 2 44.14 -9.06 -38.81
C THR A 2 42.62 -8.93 -38.83
N THR A 3 41.92 -9.91 -38.24
CA THR A 3 40.46 -9.91 -38.13
C THR A 3 40.04 -8.88 -37.10
N THR A 4 39.49 -7.77 -37.57
CA THR A 4 38.91 -6.72 -36.71
C THR A 4 37.59 -7.24 -36.16
N SER A 5 37.59 -7.69 -34.90
CA SER A 5 36.36 -8.01 -34.18
C SER A 5 35.62 -6.69 -33.91
N GLN A 6 34.56 -6.41 -34.68
CA GLN A 6 33.68 -5.27 -34.43
C GLN A 6 32.88 -5.53 -33.15
N THR A 7 33.32 -4.94 -32.05
CA THR A 7 32.53 -4.85 -30.81
C THR A 7 31.27 -4.02 -31.11
N LEU A 8 30.12 -4.69 -31.20
CA LEU A 8 28.82 -4.02 -31.33
C LEU A 8 28.60 -3.15 -30.08
N ALA A 9 28.39 -1.84 -30.30
CA ALA A 9 28.04 -0.93 -29.23
C ALA A 9 26.74 -1.41 -28.53
N PRO A 10 26.67 -1.40 -27.19
CA PRO A 10 25.48 -1.83 -26.48
C PRO A 10 24.31 -0.91 -26.87
N ARG A 11 23.33 -1.47 -27.58
CA ARG A 11 22.06 -0.79 -27.86
C ARG A 11 21.25 -0.77 -26.57
N VAL A 12 21.11 0.40 -25.97
CA VAL A 12 20.24 0.60 -24.81
C VAL A 12 18.79 0.48 -25.27
N GLN A 13 18.09 -0.53 -24.73
CA GLN A 13 16.67 -0.73 -24.99
C GLN A 13 15.85 0.16 -24.04
N LEU A 14 15.08 1.11 -24.59
CA LEU A 14 14.32 2.10 -23.84
C LEU A 14 12.84 1.71 -23.61
N ASP A 15 12.47 0.47 -23.94
CA ASP A 15 11.10 0.00 -23.78
C ASP A 15 10.75 -0.15 -22.30
N LYS A 16 9.70 0.54 -21.84
CA LYS A 16 9.11 0.30 -20.53
C LYS A 16 8.34 -1.02 -20.57
N ARG A 17 8.83 -2.04 -19.87
CA ARG A 17 8.18 -3.34 -19.74
C ARG A 17 8.08 -3.69 -18.26
N LEU A 18 7.09 -4.50 -17.91
CA LEU A 18 7.01 -5.05 -16.57
C LEU A 18 8.23 -5.94 -16.32
N ALA A 19 8.88 -5.72 -15.19
CA ALA A 19 10.00 -6.50 -14.70
C ALA A 19 9.98 -6.53 -13.17
N GLU A 20 10.75 -7.45 -12.59
CA GLU A 20 10.93 -7.52 -11.15
C GLU A 20 11.98 -6.50 -10.69
N TYR A 21 11.66 -5.80 -9.62
CA TYR A 21 12.52 -4.85 -8.94
C TYR A 21 12.70 -5.28 -7.50
N LEU A 22 13.93 -5.14 -7.00
CA LEU A 22 14.26 -5.27 -5.60
C LEU A 22 14.16 -3.88 -4.96
N VAL A 23 13.41 -3.78 -3.87
CA VAL A 23 13.16 -2.52 -3.16
C VAL A 23 13.55 -2.68 -1.70
N ILE A 24 14.48 -1.85 -1.23
CA ILE A 24 14.74 -1.68 0.21
C ILE A 24 13.82 -0.60 0.74
N ALA A 25 12.90 -1.01 1.59
CA ALA A 25 11.94 -0.16 2.26
C ALA A 25 12.22 -0.08 3.76
N ASP A 26 11.90 1.05 4.37
CA ASP A 26 12.06 1.31 5.79
C ASP A 26 10.73 1.79 6.35
N ASP A 27 10.21 1.00 7.29
CA ASP A 27 8.92 1.19 7.93
C ASP A 27 9.07 1.79 9.34
N GLY A 28 10.30 2.13 9.77
CA GLY A 28 10.57 2.59 11.14
C GLY A 28 9.85 3.90 11.51
N LEU A 29 9.71 4.81 10.54
CA LEU A 29 8.98 6.07 10.73
C LEU A 29 7.45 5.90 10.68
N ALA A 30 6.94 4.74 10.26
CA ALA A 30 5.51 4.53 10.15
C ALA A 30 4.82 4.60 11.52
N PHE A 31 5.46 4.09 12.57
CA PHE A 31 4.91 4.08 13.93
C PHE A 31 4.81 5.49 14.53
N ASP A 32 5.77 6.37 14.24
CA ASP A 32 5.75 7.76 14.70
C ASP A 32 4.63 8.56 14.03
N ASP A 33 4.39 8.32 12.75
CA ASP A 33 3.27 8.94 12.03
C ASP A 33 1.92 8.52 12.63
N VAL A 34 1.74 7.22 12.93
CA VAL A 34 0.50 6.72 13.56
C VAL A 34 0.25 7.38 14.92
N ARG A 35 1.27 7.49 15.78
CA ARG A 35 1.16 8.17 17.08
C ARG A 35 0.80 9.65 16.94
N ALA A 36 1.25 10.29 15.87
CA ALA A 36 0.93 11.68 15.54
C ALA A 36 -0.44 11.83 14.83
N GLY A 37 -1.23 10.75 14.69
CA GLY A 37 -2.51 10.76 13.99
C GLY A 37 -2.38 10.87 12.47
N ARG A 38 -1.17 10.72 11.92
CA ARG A 38 -0.87 10.78 10.48
C ARG A 38 -0.93 9.39 9.86
N SER A 39 -1.20 9.34 8.55
CA SER A 39 -1.13 8.09 7.81
C SER A 39 0.32 7.59 7.77
N PRO A 40 0.58 6.32 8.11
CA PRO A 40 1.93 5.77 8.15
C PRO A 40 2.60 5.85 6.78
N ARG A 41 3.87 6.26 6.75
CA ARG A 41 4.64 6.43 5.52
C ARG A 41 5.83 5.48 5.49
N ARG A 42 5.88 4.64 4.45
CA ARG A 42 7.06 3.83 4.11
C ARG A 42 8.09 4.69 3.38
N ARG A 43 9.33 4.66 3.85
CA ARG A 43 10.47 5.28 3.16
C ARG A 43 11.09 4.25 2.23
N VAL A 44 11.20 4.58 0.95
CA VAL A 44 11.97 3.76 -0.01
C VAL A 44 13.40 4.25 0.00
N ARG A 45 14.35 3.39 0.38
CA ARG A 45 15.78 3.71 0.51
C ARG A 45 16.56 3.35 -0.76
N HIS A 46 16.24 2.22 -1.37
CA HIS A 46 16.90 1.72 -2.58
C HIS A 46 15.91 1.02 -3.50
N VAL A 47 16.14 1.13 -4.80
CA VAL A 47 15.41 0.38 -5.83
C VAL A 47 16.39 0.00 -6.91
N GLU A 48 16.35 -1.25 -7.33
CA GLU A 48 17.09 -1.72 -8.48
C GLU A 48 16.36 -2.81 -9.24
N HIS A 49 16.67 -2.93 -10.54
CA HIS A 49 16.14 -3.98 -11.38
C HIS A 49 16.75 -5.33 -10.99
N ARG A 50 15.93 -6.37 -10.90
CA ARG A 50 16.41 -7.71 -10.55
C ARG A 50 17.24 -8.29 -11.70
N ALA A 51 18.40 -8.87 -11.38
CA ALA A 51 19.27 -9.47 -12.39
C ALA A 51 18.58 -10.68 -13.07
N VAL A 52 18.82 -10.82 -14.37
CA VAL A 52 18.26 -11.91 -15.18
C VAL A 52 19.07 -13.19 -15.00
N ASP A 53 20.40 -13.09 -14.95
CA ASP A 53 21.28 -14.23 -14.71
C ASP A 53 21.07 -14.78 -13.29
N PRO A 54 20.92 -16.12 -13.11
CA PRO A 54 20.65 -16.70 -11.80
C PRO A 54 21.76 -16.46 -10.77
N VAL A 55 23.03 -16.43 -11.19
CA VAL A 55 24.17 -16.22 -10.30
C VAL A 55 24.22 -14.77 -9.86
N GLU A 56 24.12 -13.82 -10.81
CA GLU A 56 24.04 -12.39 -10.48
C GLU A 56 22.83 -12.09 -9.59
N ARG A 57 21.69 -12.73 -9.84
CA ARG A 57 20.47 -12.56 -9.05
C ARG A 57 20.65 -13.02 -7.60
N GLN A 58 21.34 -14.13 -7.39
CA GLN A 58 21.62 -14.62 -6.03
C GLN A 58 22.59 -13.68 -5.32
N LEU A 59 23.69 -13.27 -5.98
CA LEU A 59 24.65 -12.33 -5.41
C LEU A 59 24.00 -10.99 -5.04
N GLN A 60 23.15 -10.48 -5.94
CA GLN A 60 22.35 -9.27 -5.71
C GLN A 60 21.43 -9.43 -4.49
N TRP A 61 20.76 -10.57 -4.38
CA TRP A 61 19.90 -10.86 -3.23
C TRP A 61 20.69 -10.88 -1.93
N ASP A 62 21.80 -11.63 -1.89
CA ASP A 62 22.65 -11.78 -0.70
C ASP A 62 23.21 -10.43 -0.23
N GLU A 63 23.62 -9.56 -1.17
CA GLU A 63 24.10 -8.21 -0.88
C GLU A 63 23.00 -7.34 -0.25
N LEU A 64 21.82 -7.26 -0.87
CA LEU A 64 20.73 -6.43 -0.38
C LEU A 64 20.12 -6.98 0.91
N GLU A 65 20.06 -8.29 1.09
CA GLU A 65 19.61 -8.93 2.32
C GLU A 65 20.59 -8.62 3.46
N GLY A 66 21.90 -8.73 3.22
CA GLY A 66 22.93 -8.30 4.16
C GLY A 66 22.77 -6.82 4.57
N ALA A 67 22.55 -5.93 3.60
CA ALA A 67 22.31 -4.52 3.86
C ALA A 67 21.04 -4.27 4.71
N CYS A 68 19.98 -5.07 4.52
CA CYS A 68 18.79 -5.00 5.36
C CYS A 68 19.08 -5.44 6.80
N LEU A 69 19.81 -6.56 6.98
CA LEU A 69 20.18 -7.08 8.30
C LEU A 69 21.02 -6.07 9.09
N ASP A 70 21.99 -5.44 8.44
CA ASP A 70 22.83 -4.41 9.06
C ASP A 70 22.06 -3.14 9.43
N ALA A 71 21.00 -2.81 8.67
CA ALA A 71 20.21 -1.60 8.88
C ALA A 71 19.11 -1.74 9.95
N GLY A 72 18.81 -2.96 10.40
CA GLY A 72 17.89 -3.27 11.50
C GLY A 72 16.47 -3.71 11.07
N GLU A 73 15.67 -4.14 12.04
CA GLU A 73 14.39 -4.87 11.85
C GLU A 73 13.28 -4.09 11.12
N THR A 74 13.41 -2.77 11.02
CA THR A 74 12.44 -1.90 10.35
C THR A 74 12.66 -1.83 8.84
N VAL A 75 13.81 -2.32 8.37
CA VAL A 75 14.19 -2.33 6.96
C VAL A 75 13.86 -3.68 6.34
N ARG A 76 13.20 -3.66 5.17
CA ARG A 76 12.72 -4.85 4.47
C ARG A 76 13.15 -4.82 3.01
N LEU A 77 13.54 -5.99 2.51
CA LEU A 77 13.72 -6.24 1.09
C LEU A 77 12.41 -6.74 0.48
N LEU A 78 11.94 -6.09 -0.57
CA LEU A 78 10.70 -6.42 -1.28
C LEU A 78 11.00 -6.76 -2.73
N VAL A 79 10.24 -7.69 -3.30
CA VAL A 79 10.23 -7.98 -4.74
C VAL A 79 8.93 -7.46 -5.32
N LEU A 80 9.01 -6.50 -6.23
CA LEU A 80 7.84 -5.85 -6.84
C LEU A 80 7.91 -5.91 -8.35
N THR A 81 6.76 -6.13 -8.99
CA THR A 81 6.64 -6.01 -10.45
C THR A 81 6.34 -4.55 -10.81
N ALA A 82 7.19 -3.93 -11.62
CA ALA A 82 7.03 -2.54 -12.04
C ALA A 82 7.60 -2.29 -13.43
N VAL A 83 7.44 -1.07 -13.96
CA VAL A 83 7.94 -0.68 -15.30
C VAL A 83 9.16 0.25 -15.25
N SER A 84 9.54 0.65 -14.03
CA SER A 84 10.68 1.54 -13.75
C SER A 84 10.96 1.57 -12.25
N HIS A 85 12.14 2.05 -11.86
CA HIS A 85 12.52 2.29 -10.48
C HIS A 85 11.52 3.20 -9.74
N GLY A 86 11.08 4.28 -10.39
CA GLY A 86 10.09 5.19 -9.83
C GLY A 86 8.72 4.53 -9.64
N HIS A 87 8.31 3.66 -10.57
CA HIS A 87 7.07 2.90 -10.43
C HIS A 87 7.15 1.90 -9.28
N ALA A 88 8.27 1.17 -9.13
CA ALA A 88 8.48 0.24 -8.01
C ALA A 88 8.46 0.96 -6.65
N ALA A 89 9.12 2.12 -6.54
CA ALA A 89 9.07 2.94 -5.33
C ALA A 89 7.64 3.41 -5.00
N HIS A 90 6.87 3.79 -6.02
CA HIS A 90 5.47 4.19 -5.84
C HIS A 90 4.61 3.02 -5.36
N VAL A 91 4.69 1.86 -6.01
CA VAL A 91 3.96 0.63 -5.63
C VAL A 91 4.28 0.24 -4.19
N ALA A 92 5.56 0.22 -3.80
CA ALA A 92 5.98 -0.11 -2.44
C ALA A 92 5.29 0.77 -1.38
N ARG A 93 5.19 2.08 -1.65
CA ARG A 93 4.53 3.04 -0.74
C ARG A 93 3.01 2.89 -0.76
N ARG A 94 2.43 2.70 -1.94
CA ARG A 94 0.98 2.54 -2.14
C ARG A 94 0.46 1.31 -1.39
N GLU A 95 1.10 0.16 -1.58
CA GLU A 95 0.72 -1.10 -0.92
C GLU A 95 0.85 -1.00 0.59
N PHE A 96 1.92 -0.36 1.08
CA PHE A 96 2.07 -0.11 2.51
C PHE A 96 0.97 0.78 3.08
N ALA A 97 0.64 1.88 2.40
CA ALA A 97 -0.44 2.76 2.81
C ALA A 97 -1.80 2.05 2.82
N ALA A 98 -2.10 1.27 1.78
CA ALA A 98 -3.33 0.49 1.68
C ALA A 98 -3.46 -0.56 2.80
N PHE A 99 -2.37 -1.30 3.08
CA PHE A 99 -2.34 -2.27 4.17
C PHE A 99 -2.61 -1.61 5.52
N ASN A 100 -1.93 -0.50 5.82
CA ASN A 100 -2.12 0.20 7.09
C ASN A 100 -3.50 0.86 7.21
N ALA A 101 -4.07 1.36 6.11
CA ALA A 101 -5.44 1.87 6.11
C ALA A 101 -6.44 0.76 6.46
N ALA A 102 -6.26 -0.43 5.90
CA ALA A 102 -7.12 -1.58 6.22
C ALA A 102 -7.00 -2.01 7.68
N VAL A 103 -5.78 -2.07 8.22
CA VAL A 103 -5.54 -2.35 9.64
C VAL A 103 -6.21 -1.29 10.52
N ARG A 104 -6.00 -0.01 10.22
CA ARG A 104 -6.60 1.09 10.99
C ARG A 104 -8.12 1.04 10.97
N MET A 105 -8.73 0.78 9.80
CA MET A 105 -10.19 0.60 9.72
C MET A 105 -10.65 -0.56 10.60
N GLY A 106 -9.93 -1.69 10.60
CA GLY A 106 -10.19 -2.81 11.50
C GLY A 106 -10.13 -2.40 12.97
N ASP A 107 -9.05 -1.72 13.38
CA ASP A 107 -8.87 -1.23 14.76
C ASP A 107 -9.98 -0.26 15.19
N GLU A 108 -10.46 0.61 14.29
CA GLU A 108 -11.59 1.49 14.56
C GLU A 108 -12.88 0.68 14.80
N ILE A 109 -13.17 -0.29 13.94
CA ILE A 109 -14.37 -1.16 14.06
C ILE A 109 -14.30 -1.98 15.36
N ASP A 110 -13.18 -2.67 15.60
CA ASP A 110 -13.00 -3.55 16.75
C ASP A 110 -13.14 -2.78 18.07
N ARG A 111 -12.60 -1.56 18.14
CA ARG A 111 -12.71 -0.71 19.32
C ARG A 111 -14.17 -0.41 19.72
N HIS A 112 -15.06 -0.18 18.76
CA HIS A 112 -16.47 0.05 19.04
C HIS A 112 -17.20 -1.26 19.38
N LEU A 113 -16.85 -2.37 18.70
CA LEU A 113 -17.40 -3.69 18.98
C LEU A 113 -17.05 -4.19 20.39
N GLU A 114 -15.81 -4.01 20.84
CA GLU A 114 -15.33 -4.39 22.18
C GLU A 114 -16.08 -3.66 23.29
N ARG A 115 -16.55 -2.43 23.02
CA ARG A 115 -17.36 -1.63 23.96
C ARG A 115 -18.84 -1.97 23.91
N GLY A 116 -19.28 -2.84 22.99
CA GLY A 116 -20.69 -3.18 22.78
C GLY A 116 -21.51 -2.02 22.23
N GLU A 117 -20.85 -1.05 21.59
CA GLU A 117 -21.51 0.13 21.03
C GLU A 117 -22.24 -0.21 19.73
N ARG A 118 -23.15 0.68 19.31
CA ARG A 118 -23.96 0.53 18.10
C ARG A 118 -24.13 1.88 17.44
N GLY A 119 -24.18 1.88 16.11
CA GLY A 119 -24.34 3.08 15.30
C GLY A 119 -23.60 2.97 13.99
N TRP A 120 -23.49 4.09 13.31
CA TRP A 120 -22.75 4.25 12.07
C TRP A 120 -21.42 4.94 12.34
N LEU A 121 -20.37 4.46 11.69
CA LEU A 121 -19.01 4.96 11.78
C LEU A 121 -18.60 5.52 10.42
N ALA A 122 -18.00 6.71 10.41
CA ALA A 122 -17.40 7.30 9.21
C ALA A 122 -15.91 6.95 9.15
N ILE A 123 -15.48 6.27 8.09
CA ILE A 123 -14.10 5.88 7.86
C ILE A 123 -13.56 6.62 6.64
N ARG A 124 -12.47 7.36 6.78
CA ARG A 124 -11.78 8.00 5.65
C ARG A 124 -11.17 6.95 4.74
N ILE A 125 -11.51 7.01 3.46
CA ILE A 125 -11.05 6.05 2.44
C ILE A 125 -9.52 6.09 2.29
N ALA A 126 -8.91 7.27 2.45
CA ALA A 126 -7.48 7.48 2.18
C ALA A 126 -6.54 6.82 3.21
N ASP A 127 -6.97 6.70 4.47
CA ASP A 127 -6.11 6.25 5.56
C ASP A 127 -6.79 5.30 6.56
N GLY A 128 -8.05 4.93 6.32
CA GLY A 128 -8.83 4.05 7.19
C GLY A 128 -9.16 4.62 8.57
N GLY A 129 -8.90 5.91 8.81
CA GLY A 129 -9.14 6.55 10.11
C GLY A 129 -10.58 7.03 10.28
N SER A 130 -11.02 7.11 11.53
CA SER A 130 -12.30 7.72 11.93
C SER A 130 -12.10 9.07 12.61
N ASP A 131 -13.20 9.82 12.77
CA ASP A 131 -13.32 10.89 13.76
C ASP A 131 -13.58 10.35 15.18
N GLY A 132 -13.90 9.06 15.30
CA GLY A 132 -14.13 8.34 16.55
C GLY A 132 -15.56 8.40 17.06
N GLU A 133 -16.47 9.07 16.35
CA GLU A 133 -17.87 9.24 16.74
C GLU A 133 -18.75 8.15 16.14
N LEU A 134 -19.82 7.80 16.87
CA LEU A 134 -20.88 6.93 16.38
C LEU A 134 -22.15 7.71 16.16
N TYR A 135 -22.72 7.54 14.98
CA TYR A 135 -23.91 8.23 14.53
C TYR A 135 -25.13 7.32 14.62
N GLY A 136 -26.32 7.91 14.79
CA GLY A 136 -27.56 7.15 14.88
C GLY A 136 -27.86 6.40 13.59
N ASP A 137 -27.68 7.07 12.46
CA ASP A 137 -27.87 6.51 11.13
C ASP A 137 -26.78 6.97 10.13
N TYR A 138 -26.92 6.49 8.88
CA TYR A 138 -26.04 6.83 7.77
C TYR A 138 -26.09 8.32 7.41
N GLU A 139 -27.27 8.94 7.45
CA GLU A 139 -27.46 10.32 7.01
C GLU A 139 -26.77 11.29 7.98
N ASP A 140 -26.88 11.02 9.27
CA ASP A 140 -26.17 11.74 10.33
C ASP A 140 -24.65 11.62 10.16
N ALA A 141 -24.17 10.40 9.95
CA ALA A 141 -22.74 10.15 9.73
C ALA A 141 -22.23 10.91 8.52
N PHE A 142 -22.98 10.89 7.41
CA PHE A 142 -22.64 11.59 6.18
C PHE A 142 -22.62 13.11 6.36
N ALA A 143 -23.65 13.68 6.99
CA ALA A 143 -23.79 15.11 7.18
C ALA A 143 -22.72 15.70 8.13
N ALA A 144 -22.21 14.89 9.07
CA ALA A 144 -21.17 15.30 9.99
C ALA A 144 -19.78 15.45 9.34
N GLN A 145 -19.55 14.83 8.17
CA GLN A 145 -18.23 14.84 7.53
C GLN A 145 -17.99 16.11 6.71
N LYS A 146 -16.78 16.69 6.86
CA LYS A 146 -16.34 17.82 6.04
C LYS A 146 -16.21 17.47 4.55
N HIS A 147 -15.81 16.23 4.25
CA HIS A 147 -15.63 15.69 2.90
C HIS A 147 -16.34 14.34 2.80
N PRO A 148 -17.67 14.30 2.73
CA PRO A 148 -18.45 13.07 2.83
C PRO A 148 -18.11 12.04 1.75
N GLU A 149 -17.72 12.51 0.56
CA GLU A 149 -17.30 11.70 -0.59
C GLU A 149 -15.91 11.07 -0.43
N ALA A 150 -15.13 11.52 0.55
CA ALA A 150 -13.83 10.95 0.91
C ALA A 150 -13.94 9.89 2.02
N CYS A 151 -15.15 9.62 2.50
CA CYS A 151 -15.44 8.65 3.55
C CYS A 151 -16.28 7.48 3.03
N THR A 152 -16.15 6.35 3.68
CA THR A 152 -17.08 5.23 3.63
C THR A 152 -17.78 5.11 4.99
N TYR A 153 -19.00 4.59 5.00
CA TYR A 153 -19.82 4.53 6.18
C TYR A 153 -20.12 3.08 6.51
N PHE A 154 -19.97 2.73 7.79
CA PHE A 154 -20.04 1.36 8.24
C PHE A 154 -20.93 1.24 9.47
N SER A 155 -21.90 0.34 9.45
CA SER A 155 -22.75 0.06 10.60
C SER A 155 -22.04 -0.90 11.55
N ILE A 156 -21.80 -0.49 12.79
CA ILE A 156 -21.22 -1.34 13.82
C ILE A 156 -22.25 -2.38 14.25
N SER A 157 -21.94 -3.66 13.99
CA SER A 157 -22.78 -4.80 14.33
C SER A 157 -21.93 -5.97 14.84
N PRO A 158 -22.22 -6.50 16.05
CA PRO A 158 -21.48 -7.64 16.61
C PRO A 158 -21.70 -8.94 15.85
N LEU A 159 -22.65 -8.97 14.91
CA LEU A 159 -22.96 -10.16 14.09
C LEU A 159 -22.04 -10.30 12.87
N CYS A 160 -21.25 -9.27 12.55
CA CYS A 160 -20.39 -9.28 11.38
C CYS A 160 -19.05 -8.59 11.70
N PRO A 161 -18.15 -9.24 12.46
CA PRO A 161 -16.79 -8.74 12.63
C PRO A 161 -16.06 -8.79 11.28
N TRP A 162 -15.25 -7.77 11.01
CA TRP A 162 -14.53 -7.64 9.75
C TRP A 162 -13.07 -8.07 9.92
N THR A 163 -12.58 -8.89 9.01
CA THR A 163 -11.16 -9.22 8.98
C THR A 163 -10.36 -8.09 8.32
N PRO A 164 -9.06 -7.94 8.60
CA PRO A 164 -8.20 -6.96 7.90
C PRO A 164 -8.27 -7.08 6.37
N ARG A 165 -8.46 -8.31 5.86
CA ARG A 165 -8.66 -8.56 4.43
C ARG A 165 -9.96 -7.94 3.91
N MET A 166 -11.07 -8.07 4.64
CA MET A 166 -12.35 -7.46 4.25
C MET A 166 -12.25 -5.94 4.27
N CYS A 167 -11.57 -5.36 5.26
CA CYS A 167 -11.29 -3.92 5.30
C CYS A 167 -10.48 -3.47 4.07
N ALA A 168 -9.46 -4.23 3.68
CA ALA A 168 -8.65 -3.93 2.50
C ALA A 168 -9.47 -3.97 1.20
N GLU A 169 -10.22 -5.05 0.98
CA GLU A 169 -11.08 -5.23 -0.19
C GLU A 169 -12.14 -4.11 -0.29
N HIS A 170 -12.70 -3.70 0.85
CA HIS A 170 -13.68 -2.61 0.90
C HIS A 170 -13.06 -1.24 0.63
N LEU A 171 -11.92 -0.91 1.25
CA LEU A 171 -11.25 0.38 1.00
C LEU A 171 -10.75 0.49 -0.46
N GLU A 172 -10.29 -0.62 -1.04
CA GLU A 172 -9.93 -0.69 -2.46
C GLU A 172 -11.16 -0.43 -3.34
N PHE A 173 -12.27 -1.14 -3.10
CA PHE A 173 -13.53 -0.92 -3.80
C PHE A 173 -13.99 0.54 -3.71
N MET A 174 -14.00 1.12 -2.51
CA MET A 174 -14.42 2.50 -2.28
C MET A 174 -13.49 3.52 -2.92
N THR A 175 -12.18 3.23 -2.98
CA THR A 175 -11.21 4.06 -3.71
C THR A 175 -11.53 4.11 -5.20
N HIS A 176 -11.79 2.95 -5.83
CA HIS A 176 -12.14 2.89 -7.24
C HIS A 176 -13.51 3.49 -7.55
N LEU A 177 -14.48 3.29 -6.65
CA LEU A 177 -15.80 3.91 -6.76
C LEU A 177 -15.69 5.44 -6.75
N ARG A 178 -14.94 6.00 -5.79
CA ARG A 178 -14.68 7.44 -5.68
C ARG A 178 -13.92 7.99 -6.89
N HIS A 179 -12.95 7.24 -7.41
CA HIS A 179 -12.22 7.61 -8.61
C HIS A 179 -13.07 7.54 -9.90
N GLY A 180 -14.21 6.84 -9.85
CA GLY A 180 -15.10 6.69 -11.00
C GLY A 180 -14.59 5.71 -12.06
N CYS A 181 -13.67 4.80 -11.70
CA CYS A 181 -13.13 3.80 -12.65
C CYS A 181 -13.82 2.42 -12.53
N MET A 182 -14.98 2.34 -11.89
CA MET A 182 -15.72 1.08 -11.71
C MET A 182 -16.66 0.83 -12.90
N VAL A 183 -16.46 -0.30 -13.59
CA VAL A 183 -17.33 -0.79 -14.67
C VAL A 183 -17.79 -2.20 -14.34
N TYR A 184 -19.10 -2.42 -14.25
CA TYR A 184 -19.71 -3.70 -13.84
C TYR A 184 -19.12 -4.29 -12.54
N GLY A 185 -18.83 -3.43 -11.55
CA GLY A 185 -18.27 -3.85 -10.26
C GLY A 185 -16.78 -4.21 -10.30
N ARG A 186 -16.06 -3.89 -11.39
CA ARG A 186 -14.61 -4.10 -11.50
C ARG A 186 -13.89 -2.79 -11.84
N PRO A 187 -12.71 -2.54 -11.26
CA PRO A 187 -11.91 -1.38 -11.63
C PRO A 187 -11.33 -1.54 -13.04
N THR A 188 -11.39 -0.48 -13.84
CA THR A 188 -10.73 -0.39 -15.14
C THR A 188 -9.37 0.29 -15.06
N CYS A 189 -9.00 0.77 -13.88
CA CYS A 189 -7.72 1.39 -13.59
C CYS A 189 -6.81 0.41 -12.80
N HIS A 190 -5.49 0.47 -13.05
CA HIS A 190 -4.45 -0.39 -12.42
C HIS A 190 -3.56 0.42 -11.46
#